data_AF-A0A6J7IW53-F1
#
_entry.id   AF-A0A6J7IW53-F1
#
_cell.length_a   1.000
_cell.length_b   1.000
_cell.length_c   1.000
_cell.angle_alpha   90.00
_cell.angle_beta   90.00
_cell.angle_gamma   90.00
#
_symmetry.space_group_name_H-M   'P 1'
#
loop_
_entity.id
_entity.type
_entity.pdbx_description
1 polymer ?
#
loop_
_entity_poly.entity_id
_entity_poly.type
_entity_poly.pdbx_seq_one_letter_code
_entity_poly.pdbx_strand_id
1 'polypeptide(L)'
;MRPPTDLAGTPLPAGPPSAFDVLALLGAPAPAAMRGTGPRTRATRLAHDVLIVDAGDDPHRLDAYRRLRRRAFVEEQGLFTGEDVDAYDAHPRSRVLVAVTPENVVLGGVRLHPEDGDGGLGWWRGSRLVCRDVPGTARGAIGAALVRAACVEAVGVGALRFDAHVQLDHVRFFRRLGWTALRRIEVAGREHALMHWPVDRIARLVHATKAPLGGLYDGLVPDDPWKGDDAVPVPDAPGVVACTDAITPSMVERDPEWAGWCAMLVTAHDLSAMGARPLGALDALGAADVDHADRVLTGLRRGSDAFDLPVLGGHTQLGVPAALSVTGLGHATDPVPGAGRAGQALAVTADLEGGWRPGHHGRQWDSTSWRRRDDLRTMLDAVRAARADGRVEAAKDVSMAGVVGTTGMLAEASGCGAELDVAAIPRPDGASAGDWLTCFPGFALITAHDAARADPLPAGPATGASCGRLVEGRGVRLRWPDGEVTTAVDGAVTGLGPTTRPATTDHTPEDPA
;
A
#
# COMPACT_ATOMS: atom_id res chain seq x y z
N MET A 1 -30.93 -28.01 11.78
CA MET A 1 -31.63 -27.14 10.81
C MET A 1 -31.31 -27.63 9.42
N ARG A 2 -32.32 -27.83 8.56
CA ARG A 2 -32.09 -28.13 7.13
C ARG A 2 -31.58 -26.85 6.42
N PRO A 3 -30.63 -26.95 5.48
CA PRO A 3 -30.14 -25.79 4.75
C PRO A 3 -31.24 -25.17 3.87
N PRO A 4 -31.18 -23.85 3.59
CA PRO A 4 -32.15 -23.20 2.72
C PRO A 4 -32.05 -23.70 1.27
N THR A 5 -33.20 -23.94 0.65
CA THR A 5 -33.36 -24.33 -0.75
C THR A 5 -34.06 -23.22 -1.52
N ASP A 6 -33.86 -23.17 -2.84
CA ASP A 6 -34.66 -22.30 -3.70
C ASP A 6 -36.13 -22.76 -3.80
N LEU A 7 -36.94 -21.97 -4.53
CA LEU A 7 -38.37 -22.25 -4.75
C LEU A 7 -38.64 -23.55 -5.54
N ALA A 8 -37.61 -24.18 -6.11
CA ALA A 8 -37.68 -25.46 -6.80
C ALA A 8 -37.14 -26.65 -5.97
N GLY A 9 -36.73 -26.42 -4.72
CA GLY A 9 -36.23 -27.46 -3.80
C GLY A 9 -34.76 -27.82 -4.02
N THR A 10 -34.01 -27.02 -4.78
CA THR A 10 -32.58 -27.23 -5.02
C THR A 10 -31.76 -26.61 -3.87
N PRO A 11 -30.76 -27.31 -3.31
CA PRO A 11 -29.85 -26.71 -2.32
C PRO A 11 -29.12 -25.53 -2.95
N LEU A 12 -29.18 -24.36 -2.31
CA LEU A 12 -28.41 -23.20 -2.75
C LEU A 12 -26.91 -23.56 -2.68
N PRO A 13 -26.09 -23.20 -3.69
CA PRO A 13 -24.64 -23.36 -3.59
C PRO A 13 -24.16 -22.64 -2.33
N ALA A 14 -23.27 -23.29 -1.58
CA ALA A 14 -22.64 -22.68 -0.42
C ALA A 14 -22.02 -21.34 -0.88
N GLY A 15 -22.54 -20.23 -0.36
CA GLY A 15 -21.96 -18.93 -0.59
C GLY A 15 -20.47 -18.93 -0.20
N PRO A 16 -19.67 -18.00 -0.74
CA PRO A 16 -18.28 -17.86 -0.29
C PRO A 16 -18.26 -17.80 1.24
N PRO A 17 -17.28 -18.45 1.89
CA PRO A 17 -17.22 -18.53 3.35
C PRO A 17 -17.39 -17.14 3.95
N SER A 18 -18.31 -17.06 4.90
CA SER A 18 -18.68 -15.86 5.66
C SER A 18 -17.46 -15.14 6.24
N ALA A 19 -17.49 -13.81 6.15
CA ALA A 19 -16.53 -12.83 6.68
C ALA A 19 -15.14 -12.90 6.04
N PHE A 20 -14.95 -12.15 4.97
CA PHE A 20 -13.62 -11.68 4.57
C PHE A 20 -13.07 -10.80 5.70
N ASP A 21 -12.18 -11.37 6.51
CA ASP A 21 -11.39 -10.60 7.45
C ASP A 21 -10.29 -9.87 6.66
N VAL A 22 -10.59 -8.63 6.26
CA VAL A 22 -9.63 -7.71 5.61
C VAL A 22 -8.33 -7.61 6.44
N LEU A 23 -8.39 -7.84 7.76
CA LEU A 23 -7.22 -7.83 8.65
C LEU A 23 -6.34 -9.09 8.49
N ALA A 24 -6.91 -10.23 8.10
CA ALA A 24 -6.18 -11.46 7.81
C ALA A 24 -5.44 -11.37 6.47
N LEU A 25 -5.99 -10.64 5.48
CA LEU A 25 -5.34 -10.36 4.20
C LEU A 25 -4.13 -9.39 4.35
N LEU A 26 -4.19 -8.54 5.39
CA LEU A 26 -3.17 -7.57 5.79
C LEU A 26 -2.20 -8.08 6.87
N GLY A 27 -2.18 -9.40 7.14
CA GLY A 27 -1.08 -10.06 7.85
C GLY A 27 -1.14 -10.11 9.38
N ALA A 28 -2.29 -9.89 10.03
CA ALA A 28 -2.44 -10.21 11.46
C ALA A 28 -3.10 -11.59 11.68
N PRO A 29 -2.73 -12.35 12.73
CA PRO A 29 -3.38 -13.62 13.04
C PRO A 29 -4.79 -13.40 13.61
N ALA A 30 -5.69 -14.36 13.36
CA ALA A 30 -7.02 -14.46 13.97
C ALA A 30 -6.97 -14.29 15.51
N PRO A 31 -8.05 -13.80 16.15
CA PRO A 31 -8.06 -13.49 17.58
C PRO A 31 -7.69 -14.71 18.43
N ALA A 32 -6.70 -14.52 19.31
CA ALA A 32 -6.23 -15.53 20.24
C ALA A 32 -7.26 -15.72 21.36
N ALA A 33 -7.88 -16.89 21.41
CA ALA A 33 -8.47 -17.39 22.65
C ALA A 33 -7.33 -17.65 23.66
N MET A 34 -7.41 -17.02 24.83
CA MET A 34 -6.45 -17.12 25.92
C MET A 34 -6.20 -18.57 26.35
N ARG A 35 -4.92 -19.00 26.33
CA ARG A 35 -4.14 -19.66 27.41
C ARG A 35 -2.82 -20.27 26.85
N GLY A 36 -1.67 -19.86 27.41
CA GLY A 36 -0.44 -20.70 27.48
C GLY A 36 0.81 -20.29 26.66
N THR A 37 1.78 -19.67 27.35
CA THR A 37 3.27 -19.77 27.24
C THR A 37 4.04 -19.52 25.91
N GLY A 38 4.93 -18.50 25.93
CA GLY A 38 6.22 -18.43 25.21
C GLY A 38 6.23 -17.85 23.77
N PRO A 39 7.35 -17.26 23.29
CA PRO A 39 7.46 -16.71 21.94
C PRO A 39 7.51 -17.85 20.91
N ARG A 40 6.46 -18.02 20.10
CA ARG A 40 6.37 -19.09 19.11
C ARG A 40 6.84 -18.60 17.74
N THR A 41 8.04 -19.00 17.36
CA THR A 41 8.53 -18.97 15.97
C THR A 41 7.65 -19.89 15.10
N ARG A 42 7.16 -19.36 13.98
CA ARG A 42 6.20 -20.04 13.09
C ARG A 42 6.97 -20.94 12.12
N ALA A 43 7.16 -22.21 12.47
CA ALA A 43 7.95 -23.14 11.67
C ALA A 43 7.09 -23.99 10.71
N THR A 44 7.46 -24.00 9.43
CA THR A 44 6.96 -24.96 8.41
C THR A 44 7.75 -26.27 8.49
N ARG A 45 7.09 -27.42 8.73
CA ARG A 45 7.73 -28.75 8.82
C ARG A 45 7.93 -29.38 7.44
N LEU A 46 9.15 -29.78 7.13
CA LEU A 46 9.48 -30.79 6.10
C LEU A 46 9.60 -32.18 6.77
N ALA A 47 9.64 -33.26 5.98
CA ALA A 47 9.58 -34.67 6.39
C ALA A 47 10.69 -35.19 7.36
N HIS A 48 11.51 -34.31 7.95
CA HIS A 48 12.60 -34.63 8.88
C HIS A 48 12.70 -33.62 10.04
N ASP A 49 11.57 -33.05 10.49
CA ASP A 49 11.53 -31.99 11.52
C ASP A 49 12.50 -30.82 11.26
N VAL A 50 12.72 -30.50 9.97
CA VAL A 50 13.52 -29.34 9.57
C VAL A 50 12.71 -28.08 9.76
N LEU A 51 13.28 -27.09 10.44
CA LEU A 51 12.70 -25.78 10.67
C LEU A 51 13.49 -24.73 9.89
N ILE A 52 12.80 -23.76 9.31
CA ILE A 52 13.45 -22.55 8.80
C ILE A 52 13.39 -21.49 9.90
N VAL A 53 14.55 -20.93 10.26
CA VAL A 53 14.67 -19.91 11.28
C VAL A 53 15.55 -18.77 10.77
N ASP A 54 15.30 -17.56 11.27
CA ASP A 54 16.28 -16.48 11.14
C ASP A 54 17.50 -16.81 12.01
N ALA A 55 18.69 -16.72 11.42
CA ALA A 55 19.94 -16.87 12.15
C ALA A 55 20.14 -15.71 13.14
N GLY A 56 19.58 -14.53 12.86
CA GLY A 56 19.82 -13.32 13.65
C GLY A 56 21.32 -13.08 13.84
N ASP A 57 21.71 -12.76 15.07
CA ASP A 57 23.11 -12.58 15.46
C ASP A 57 23.75 -13.86 16.05
N ASP A 58 23.15 -15.04 15.89
CA ASP A 58 23.69 -16.31 16.40
C ASP A 58 24.99 -16.68 15.65
N PRO A 59 26.18 -16.57 16.28
CA PRO A 59 27.44 -16.80 15.59
C PRO A 59 27.58 -18.25 15.11
N HIS A 60 27.00 -19.21 15.83
CA HIS A 60 27.10 -20.62 15.47
C HIS A 60 26.35 -20.92 14.17
N ARG A 61 25.14 -20.34 14.00
CA ARG A 61 24.34 -20.50 12.78
C ARG A 61 24.98 -19.77 11.61
N LEU A 62 25.44 -18.54 11.82
CA LEU A 62 26.10 -17.75 10.79
C LEU A 62 27.39 -18.40 10.31
N ASP A 63 28.23 -18.89 11.21
CA ASP A 63 29.48 -19.57 10.84
C ASP A 63 29.23 -20.91 10.17
N ALA A 64 28.21 -21.67 10.61
CA ALA A 64 27.81 -22.90 9.93
C ALA A 64 27.32 -22.62 8.50
N TYR A 65 26.53 -21.58 8.30
CA TYR A 65 26.09 -21.13 6.98
C TYR A 65 27.27 -20.69 6.10
N ARG A 66 28.22 -19.89 6.63
CA ARG A 66 29.46 -19.49 5.92
C ARG A 66 30.30 -20.69 5.52
N ARG A 67 30.44 -21.71 6.37
CA ARG A 67 31.13 -22.97 6.01
C ARG A 67 30.46 -23.70 4.85
N LEU A 68 29.12 -23.76 4.84
CA LEU A 68 28.38 -24.34 3.71
C LEU A 68 28.60 -23.57 2.41
N ARG A 69 28.57 -22.24 2.47
CA ARG A 69 28.82 -21.36 1.32
C ARG A 69 30.22 -21.51 0.78
N ARG A 70 31.25 -21.46 1.64
CA ARG A 70 32.65 -21.65 1.24
C ARG A 70 32.84 -22.99 0.54
N ARG A 71 32.34 -24.08 1.13
CA ARG A 71 32.42 -25.40 0.51
C ARG A 71 31.76 -25.42 -0.88
N ALA A 72 30.53 -24.91 -0.99
CA ALA A 72 29.78 -24.97 -2.24
C ALA A 72 30.32 -24.03 -3.33
N PHE A 73 30.60 -22.77 -2.99
CA PHE A 73 30.92 -21.73 -3.97
C PHE A 73 32.42 -21.58 -4.22
N VAL A 74 33.28 -21.78 -3.21
CA VAL A 74 34.73 -21.68 -3.34
C VAL A 74 35.31 -23.03 -3.72
N GLU A 75 35.11 -24.06 -2.89
CA GLU A 75 35.84 -25.33 -3.01
C GLU A 75 35.29 -26.21 -4.14
N GLU A 76 33.97 -26.40 -4.20
CA GLU A 76 33.32 -27.28 -5.17
C GLU A 76 33.14 -26.59 -6.53
N GLN A 77 32.72 -25.32 -6.53
CA GLN A 77 32.41 -24.62 -7.78
C GLN A 77 33.53 -23.72 -8.30
N GLY A 78 34.48 -23.28 -7.47
CA GLY A 78 35.52 -22.34 -7.90
C GLY A 78 34.99 -20.99 -8.40
N LEU A 79 33.86 -20.51 -7.86
CA LEU A 79 33.29 -19.19 -8.20
C LEU A 79 34.10 -18.04 -7.60
N PHE A 80 34.73 -18.27 -6.44
CA PHE A 80 35.50 -17.26 -5.71
C PHE A 80 36.87 -17.82 -5.34
N THR A 81 37.84 -16.94 -5.09
CA THR A 81 39.18 -17.31 -4.61
C THR A 81 39.27 -17.07 -3.11
N GLY A 82 39.55 -18.12 -2.34
CA GLY A 82 39.71 -18.03 -0.88
C GLY A 82 38.37 -18.04 -0.11
N GLU A 83 37.59 -16.97 -0.21
CA GLU A 83 36.32 -16.79 0.52
C GLU A 83 35.23 -16.15 -0.37
N ASP A 84 33.96 -16.36 -0.03
CA ASP A 84 32.79 -15.77 -0.72
C ASP A 84 32.11 -14.66 0.11
N VAL A 85 32.77 -14.18 1.16
CA VAL A 85 32.28 -13.12 2.05
C VAL A 85 32.30 -11.78 1.31
N ASP A 86 31.22 -11.01 1.45
CA ASP A 86 31.09 -9.68 0.83
C ASP A 86 30.49 -8.65 1.80
N ALA A 87 30.33 -7.41 1.34
CA ALA A 87 29.82 -6.30 2.16
C ALA A 87 28.42 -6.56 2.73
N TYR A 88 27.58 -7.36 2.04
CA TYR A 88 26.22 -7.66 2.51
C TYR A 88 26.22 -8.64 3.68
N ASP A 89 27.29 -9.39 3.91
CA ASP A 89 27.41 -10.22 5.11
C ASP A 89 27.51 -9.39 6.41
N ALA A 90 27.98 -8.16 6.31
CA ALA A 90 28.08 -7.22 7.42
C ALA A 90 26.98 -6.14 7.41
N HIS A 91 26.09 -6.15 6.40
CA HIS A 91 25.08 -5.10 6.27
C HIS A 91 23.97 -5.26 7.33
N PRO A 92 23.62 -4.21 8.09
CA PRO A 92 22.73 -4.32 9.26
C PRO A 92 21.29 -4.72 8.94
N ARG A 93 20.85 -4.45 7.70
CA ARG A 93 19.53 -4.88 7.21
C ARG A 93 19.53 -6.28 6.58
N SER A 94 20.68 -6.93 6.45
CA SER A 94 20.71 -8.29 5.92
C SER A 94 20.01 -9.24 6.88
N ARG A 95 19.37 -10.26 6.31
CA ARG A 95 18.74 -11.37 7.03
C ARG A 95 19.29 -12.68 6.49
N VAL A 96 19.55 -13.64 7.37
CA VAL A 96 20.06 -14.95 6.97
C VAL A 96 19.08 -15.99 7.49
N LEU A 97 18.34 -16.61 6.59
CA LEU A 97 17.45 -17.70 6.93
C LEU A 97 18.20 -19.02 6.79
N VAL A 98 18.16 -19.86 7.83
CA VAL A 98 18.81 -21.17 7.85
C VAL A 98 17.79 -22.29 8.06
N ALA A 99 18.02 -23.41 7.39
CA ALA A 99 17.30 -24.65 7.63
C ALA A 99 18.06 -25.45 8.69
N VAL A 100 17.39 -25.78 9.80
CA VAL A 100 18.01 -26.46 10.95
C VAL A 100 17.28 -27.74 11.33
N THR A 101 18.02 -28.74 11.82
CA THR A 101 17.43 -29.93 12.49
C THR A 101 16.99 -29.58 13.92
N PRO A 102 16.26 -30.47 14.61
CA PRO A 102 15.95 -30.31 16.04
C PRO A 102 17.20 -30.13 16.93
N GLU A 103 18.34 -30.69 16.53
CA GLU A 103 19.64 -30.57 17.19
C GLU A 103 20.41 -29.29 16.77
N ASN A 104 19.74 -28.34 16.11
CA ASN A 104 20.29 -27.06 15.62
C ASN A 104 21.42 -27.22 14.59
N VAL A 105 21.48 -28.34 13.86
CA VAL A 105 22.44 -28.53 12.77
C VAL A 105 21.96 -27.79 11.53
N VAL A 106 22.76 -26.87 11.01
CA VAL A 106 22.46 -26.13 9.78
C VAL A 106 22.61 -27.03 8.55
N LEU A 107 21.52 -27.15 7.78
CA LEU A 107 21.42 -27.93 6.56
C LEU A 107 21.49 -27.06 5.29
N GLY A 108 21.25 -25.76 5.41
CA GLY A 108 21.30 -24.83 4.31
C GLY A 108 20.93 -23.44 4.78
N GLY A 109 21.10 -22.47 3.90
CA GLY A 109 20.67 -21.10 4.18
C GLY A 109 20.54 -20.26 2.92
N VAL A 110 19.94 -19.10 3.10
CA VAL A 110 19.80 -18.04 2.10
C VAL A 110 19.93 -16.70 2.80
N ARG A 111 20.60 -15.76 2.12
CA ARG A 111 20.72 -14.38 2.59
C ARG A 111 19.74 -13.49 1.83
N LEU A 112 19.12 -12.56 2.54
CA LEU A 112 18.37 -11.45 1.99
C LEU A 112 19.08 -10.16 2.37
N HIS A 113 19.10 -9.19 1.46
CA HIS A 113 19.67 -7.87 1.72
C HIS A 113 19.00 -6.82 0.82
N PRO A 114 18.98 -5.55 1.24
CA PRO A 114 18.63 -4.47 0.33
C PRO A 114 19.67 -4.38 -0.80
N GLU A 115 19.26 -3.87 -1.95
CA GLU A 115 20.17 -3.62 -3.06
C GLU A 115 21.09 -2.42 -2.79
N ASP A 116 22.28 -2.42 -3.39
CA ASP A 116 23.15 -1.24 -3.39
C ASP A 116 22.43 -0.02 -3.98
N GLY A 117 22.47 1.10 -3.27
CA GLY A 117 21.75 2.30 -3.70
C GLY A 117 20.23 2.17 -3.61
N ASP A 118 19.68 1.13 -2.96
CA ASP A 118 18.23 1.01 -2.71
C ASP A 118 17.69 2.24 -2.01
N GLY A 119 18.46 2.96 -1.17
CA GLY A 119 17.96 4.18 -0.51
C GLY A 119 16.69 3.97 0.33
N GLY A 120 16.34 2.72 0.67
CA GLY A 120 15.10 2.37 1.34
C GLY A 120 13.88 2.21 0.42
N LEU A 121 14.06 2.07 -0.89
CA LEU A 121 13.01 1.92 -1.91
C LEU A 121 12.28 0.57 -1.89
N GLY A 122 12.73 -0.35 -1.03
CA GLY A 122 12.11 -1.68 -0.93
C GLY A 122 12.56 -2.62 -2.04
N TRP A 123 13.71 -2.36 -2.66
CA TRP A 123 14.39 -3.29 -3.52
C TRP A 123 15.29 -4.21 -2.71
N TRP A 124 14.91 -5.48 -2.67
CA TRP A 124 15.63 -6.54 -1.97
C TRP A 124 16.13 -7.60 -2.92
N ARG A 125 17.20 -8.29 -2.52
CA ARG A 125 17.70 -9.47 -3.22
C ARG A 125 17.87 -10.68 -2.32
N GLY A 126 17.53 -11.84 -2.87
CA GLY A 126 17.93 -13.14 -2.36
C GLY A 126 19.27 -13.55 -2.96
N SER A 127 20.24 -13.88 -2.10
CA SER A 127 21.58 -14.30 -2.51
C SER A 127 22.12 -15.45 -1.66
N ARG A 128 23.21 -16.07 -2.15
CA ARG A 128 23.98 -17.10 -1.44
C ARG A 128 23.18 -18.33 -0.98
N LEU A 129 22.10 -18.67 -1.69
CA LEU A 129 21.32 -19.89 -1.43
C LEU A 129 22.22 -21.13 -1.53
N VAL A 130 22.39 -21.84 -0.43
CA VAL A 130 23.15 -23.10 -0.38
C VAL A 130 22.40 -24.13 0.46
N CYS A 131 22.45 -25.38 0.02
CA CYS A 131 21.91 -26.52 0.76
C CYS A 131 22.93 -27.66 0.70
N ARG A 132 23.11 -28.35 1.83
CA ARG A 132 23.85 -29.60 1.88
C ARG A 132 22.99 -30.76 1.36
N ASP A 133 23.65 -31.81 0.92
CA ASP A 133 22.98 -33.09 0.69
C ASP A 133 22.64 -33.75 2.03
N VAL A 134 21.39 -34.18 2.15
CA VAL A 134 20.86 -34.87 3.33
C VAL A 134 20.32 -36.23 2.85
N PRO A 135 20.89 -37.36 3.31
CA PRO A 135 20.36 -38.68 2.94
C PRO A 135 18.87 -38.78 3.25
N GLY A 136 18.08 -39.30 2.30
CA GLY A 136 16.63 -39.44 2.46
C GLY A 136 15.80 -38.16 2.25
N THR A 137 16.42 -36.99 2.06
CA THR A 137 15.74 -35.74 1.69
C THR A 137 16.32 -35.20 0.40
N ALA A 138 15.46 -34.96 -0.61
CA ALA A 138 15.93 -34.31 -1.83
C ALA A 138 16.48 -32.91 -1.50
N ARG A 139 17.73 -32.62 -1.89
CA ARG A 139 18.39 -31.30 -1.72
C ARG A 139 17.48 -30.14 -2.18
N GLY A 140 16.74 -30.35 -3.27
CA GLY A 140 15.78 -29.39 -3.81
C GLY A 140 14.60 -29.08 -2.89
N ALA A 141 14.22 -29.96 -1.95
CA ALA A 141 13.13 -29.71 -1.00
C ALA A 141 13.53 -28.68 0.06
N ILE A 142 14.74 -28.77 0.60
CA ILE A 142 15.30 -27.77 1.55
C ILE A 142 15.47 -26.44 0.82
N GLY A 143 16.06 -26.45 -0.37
CA GLY A 143 16.21 -25.24 -1.19
C GLY A 143 14.87 -24.58 -1.47
N ALA A 144 13.83 -25.35 -1.80
CA ALA A 144 12.50 -24.79 -2.07
C ALA A 144 11.86 -24.17 -0.82
N ALA A 145 12.06 -24.77 0.35
CA ALA A 145 11.59 -24.19 1.62
C ALA A 145 12.32 -22.89 1.97
N LEU A 146 13.65 -22.84 1.79
CA LEU A 146 14.44 -21.62 1.99
C LEU A 146 14.03 -20.50 1.03
N VAL A 147 13.85 -20.79 -0.27
CA VAL A 147 13.39 -19.79 -1.24
C VAL A 147 12.01 -19.26 -0.88
N ARG A 148 11.06 -20.14 -0.51
CA ARG A 148 9.72 -19.69 -0.07
C ARG A 148 9.78 -18.85 1.20
N ALA A 149 10.59 -19.26 2.18
CA ALA A 149 10.79 -18.49 3.41
C ALA A 149 11.41 -17.12 3.11
N ALA A 150 12.37 -17.04 2.18
CA ALA A 150 12.93 -15.78 1.73
C ALA A 150 11.88 -14.89 1.04
N CYS A 151 11.00 -15.44 0.21
CA CYS A 151 9.92 -14.64 -0.39
C CYS A 151 8.98 -14.06 0.68
N VAL A 152 8.62 -14.84 1.69
CA VAL A 152 7.80 -14.37 2.82
C VAL A 152 8.54 -13.30 3.63
N GLU A 153 9.82 -13.52 3.93
CA GLU A 153 10.64 -12.57 4.67
C GLU A 153 10.80 -11.25 3.89
N ALA A 154 11.03 -11.31 2.58
CA ALA A 154 11.10 -10.13 1.72
C ALA A 154 9.82 -9.29 1.82
N VAL A 155 8.65 -9.93 1.77
CA VAL A 155 7.37 -9.23 2.01
C VAL A 155 7.32 -8.66 3.42
N GLY A 156 7.78 -9.39 4.44
CA GLY A 156 7.79 -8.93 5.84
C GLY A 156 8.64 -7.68 6.08
N VAL A 157 9.81 -7.57 5.43
CA VAL A 157 10.73 -6.44 5.58
C VAL A 157 10.39 -5.22 4.71
N GLY A 158 9.22 -5.22 4.06
CA GLY A 158 8.77 -4.08 3.26
C GLY A 158 9.30 -4.08 1.82
N ALA A 159 9.63 -5.24 1.24
CA ALA A 159 10.00 -5.28 -0.16
C ALA A 159 8.82 -4.90 -1.06
N LEU A 160 9.16 -4.24 -2.17
CA LEU A 160 8.32 -3.91 -3.32
C LEU A 160 8.89 -4.52 -4.60
N ARG A 161 10.17 -4.87 -4.60
CA ARG A 161 10.85 -5.65 -5.64
C ARG A 161 11.77 -6.66 -4.99
N PHE A 162 11.69 -7.91 -5.44
CA PHE A 162 12.53 -8.99 -4.93
C PHE A 162 13.18 -9.78 -6.06
N ASP A 163 14.50 -9.68 -6.15
CA ASP A 163 15.27 -10.28 -7.23
C ASP A 163 16.29 -11.31 -6.72
N ALA A 164 16.84 -12.11 -7.64
CA ALA A 164 17.91 -13.04 -7.36
C ALA A 164 18.81 -13.22 -8.60
N HIS A 165 20.10 -13.41 -8.36
CA HIS A 165 21.03 -13.86 -9.39
C HIS A 165 21.12 -15.38 -9.32
N VAL A 166 20.61 -16.06 -10.33
CA VAL A 166 20.42 -17.51 -10.33
C VAL A 166 21.27 -18.14 -11.45
N GLN A 167 22.12 -19.09 -11.10
CA GLN A 167 22.89 -19.85 -12.11
C GLN A 167 21.94 -20.52 -13.11
N LEU A 168 22.34 -20.59 -14.38
CA LEU A 168 21.46 -21.05 -15.47
C LEU A 168 20.84 -22.44 -15.20
N ASP A 169 21.60 -23.36 -14.60
CA ASP A 169 21.13 -24.72 -14.26
C ASP A 169 19.97 -24.73 -13.26
N HIS A 170 19.86 -23.69 -12.42
CA HIS A 170 18.83 -23.57 -11.39
C HIS A 170 17.60 -22.77 -11.83
N VAL A 171 17.59 -22.18 -13.04
CA VAL A 171 16.46 -21.36 -13.53
C VAL A 171 15.15 -22.15 -13.56
N ARG A 172 15.18 -23.43 -13.97
CA ARG A 172 13.98 -24.29 -13.98
C ARG A 172 13.45 -24.57 -12.57
N PHE A 173 14.33 -24.61 -11.57
CA PHE A 173 13.93 -24.77 -10.18
C PHE A 173 13.21 -23.52 -9.67
N PHE A 174 13.76 -22.33 -9.91
CA PHE A 174 13.13 -21.06 -9.51
C PHE A 174 11.82 -20.78 -10.25
N ARG A 175 11.72 -21.10 -11.55
CA ARG A 175 10.45 -20.99 -12.30
C ARG A 175 9.31 -21.79 -11.70
N ARG A 176 9.58 -23.01 -11.20
CA ARG A 176 8.57 -23.83 -10.50
C ARG A 176 8.13 -23.24 -9.16
N LEU A 177 8.89 -22.29 -8.61
CA LEU A 177 8.56 -21.56 -7.39
C LEU A 177 7.93 -20.19 -7.66
N GLY A 178 7.56 -19.91 -8.91
CA GLY A 178 6.89 -18.65 -9.30
C GLY A 178 7.83 -17.51 -9.66
N TRP A 179 9.13 -17.76 -9.84
CA TRP A 179 10.08 -16.74 -10.28
C TRP A 179 10.14 -16.63 -11.80
N THR A 180 10.32 -15.42 -12.30
CA THR A 180 10.46 -15.12 -13.73
C THR A 180 11.88 -14.72 -14.05
N ALA A 181 12.46 -15.25 -15.14
CA ALA A 181 13.77 -14.81 -15.60
C ALA A 181 13.63 -13.56 -16.48
N LEU A 182 14.35 -12.50 -16.16
CA LEU A 182 14.32 -11.23 -16.88
C LEU A 182 15.35 -11.21 -18.02
N ARG A 183 16.63 -11.41 -17.66
CA ARG A 183 17.76 -11.38 -18.61
C ARG A 183 18.94 -12.18 -18.10
N ARG A 184 19.87 -12.50 -19.00
CA ARG A 184 21.17 -13.06 -18.63
C ARG A 184 22.08 -11.97 -18.09
N ILE A 185 22.91 -12.34 -17.13
CA ILE A 185 23.90 -11.49 -16.48
C ILE A 185 25.16 -12.32 -16.21
N GLU A 186 26.28 -11.65 -15.97
CA GLU A 186 27.49 -12.32 -15.51
C GLU A 186 27.71 -12.02 -14.02
N VAL A 187 27.97 -13.07 -13.23
CA VAL A 187 28.32 -12.96 -11.80
C VAL A 187 29.52 -13.85 -11.55
N ALA A 188 30.59 -13.25 -11.01
CA ALA A 188 31.85 -13.95 -10.72
C ALA A 188 32.39 -14.75 -11.93
N GLY A 189 32.40 -14.15 -13.12
CA GLY A 189 32.90 -14.77 -14.34
C GLY A 189 32.03 -15.91 -14.90
N ARG A 190 30.78 -16.08 -14.41
CA ARG A 190 29.84 -17.09 -14.90
C ARG A 190 28.49 -16.50 -15.27
N GLU A 191 27.89 -17.07 -16.32
CA GLU A 191 26.53 -16.72 -16.72
C GLU A 191 25.51 -17.12 -15.64
N HIS A 192 24.66 -16.17 -15.31
CA HIS A 192 23.49 -16.30 -14.46
C HIS A 192 22.28 -15.68 -15.17
N ALA A 193 21.09 -15.91 -14.63
CA ALA A 193 19.89 -15.16 -14.94
C ALA A 193 19.58 -14.20 -13.79
N LEU A 194 19.27 -12.95 -14.12
CA LEU A 194 18.51 -12.08 -13.23
C LEU A 194 17.09 -12.62 -13.19
N MET A 195 16.64 -13.04 -12.01
CA MET A 195 15.30 -13.54 -11.77
C MET A 195 14.55 -12.61 -10.82
N HIS A 196 13.26 -12.47 -11.04
CA HIS A 196 12.34 -11.65 -10.28
C HIS A 196 11.24 -12.51 -9.67
N TRP A 197 10.90 -12.23 -8.42
CA TRP A 197 9.73 -12.81 -7.75
C TRP A 197 8.64 -11.73 -7.64
N PRO A 198 7.40 -12.04 -8.06
CA PRO A 198 6.32 -11.06 -8.03
C PRO A 198 5.95 -10.71 -6.59
N VAL A 199 6.24 -9.47 -6.20
CA VAL A 199 5.81 -8.92 -4.91
C VAL A 199 4.43 -8.28 -5.10
N ASP A 200 3.39 -8.92 -4.56
CA ASP A 200 1.98 -8.58 -4.82
C ASP A 200 1.35 -7.66 -3.76
N ARG A 201 2.15 -7.05 -2.87
CA ARG A 201 1.68 -6.27 -1.72
C ARG A 201 0.66 -5.20 -2.11
N ILE A 202 0.95 -4.40 -3.13
CA ILE A 202 0.09 -3.32 -3.62
C ILE A 202 -1.18 -3.88 -4.26
N ALA A 203 -1.04 -4.87 -5.14
CA ALA A 203 -2.19 -5.52 -5.78
C ALA A 203 -3.15 -6.14 -4.76
N ARG A 204 -2.64 -6.80 -3.71
CA ARG A 204 -3.47 -7.35 -2.63
C ARG A 204 -4.22 -6.27 -1.86
N LEU A 205 -3.58 -5.13 -1.57
CA LEU A 205 -4.26 -4.01 -0.91
C LEU A 205 -5.40 -3.48 -1.79
N VAL A 206 -5.14 -3.23 -3.07
CA VAL A 206 -6.14 -2.79 -4.05
C VAL A 206 -7.31 -3.78 -4.13
N HIS A 207 -7.03 -5.07 -4.25
CA HIS A 207 -8.08 -6.10 -4.31
C HIS A 207 -8.92 -6.17 -3.03
N ALA A 208 -8.31 -5.96 -1.87
CA ALA A 208 -9.00 -5.99 -0.59
C ALA A 208 -9.90 -4.78 -0.35
N THR A 209 -9.61 -3.64 -0.98
CA THR A 209 -10.21 -2.34 -0.60
C THR A 209 -11.02 -1.69 -1.71
N LYS A 210 -10.66 -1.85 -2.99
CA LYS A 210 -11.24 -1.09 -4.10
C LYS A 210 -11.79 -1.95 -5.23
N ALA A 211 -11.16 -3.09 -5.55
CA ALA A 211 -11.57 -3.91 -6.70
C ALA A 211 -13.04 -4.40 -6.70
N PRO A 212 -13.69 -4.64 -5.54
CA PRO A 212 -15.10 -5.04 -5.52
C PRO A 212 -16.09 -3.92 -5.92
N LEU A 213 -15.66 -2.66 -5.98
CA LEU A 213 -16.58 -1.52 -6.06
C LEU A 213 -17.33 -1.43 -7.39
N GLY A 214 -16.65 -1.58 -8.53
CA GLY A 214 -17.24 -1.38 -9.86
C GLY A 214 -18.57 -2.11 -10.04
N GLY A 215 -18.54 -3.44 -9.88
CA GLY A 215 -19.74 -4.27 -10.02
C GLY A 215 -20.84 -4.04 -8.98
N LEU A 216 -20.54 -3.38 -7.85
CA LEU A 216 -21.54 -3.03 -6.83
C LEU A 216 -22.29 -1.73 -7.15
N TYR A 217 -21.62 -0.80 -7.84
CA TYR A 217 -22.16 0.52 -8.16
C TYR A 217 -22.69 0.66 -9.59
N ASP A 218 -22.54 -0.40 -10.41
CA ASP A 218 -23.10 -0.47 -11.77
C ASP A 218 -24.58 -0.11 -11.79
N GLY A 219 -24.93 0.95 -12.53
CA GLY A 219 -26.30 1.44 -12.69
C GLY A 219 -26.87 2.23 -11.51
N LEU A 220 -26.15 2.34 -10.40
CA LEU A 220 -26.52 3.19 -9.26
C LEU A 220 -25.94 4.60 -9.38
N VAL A 221 -24.68 4.70 -9.80
CA VAL A 221 -23.96 5.98 -9.95
C VAL A 221 -24.03 6.44 -11.42
N PRO A 222 -24.36 7.71 -11.71
CA PRO A 222 -24.35 8.23 -13.08
C PRO A 222 -22.97 8.15 -13.74
N ASP A 223 -22.95 7.95 -15.06
CA ASP A 223 -21.74 8.06 -15.87
C ASP A 223 -21.41 9.52 -16.18
N ASP A 224 -20.99 10.26 -15.15
CA ASP A 224 -20.59 11.67 -15.24
C ASP A 224 -19.08 11.86 -14.95
N PRO A 225 -18.57 13.10 -14.98
CA PRO A 225 -17.15 13.35 -14.73
C PRO A 225 -16.67 13.06 -13.31
N TRP A 226 -17.59 12.94 -12.35
CA TRP A 226 -17.34 12.83 -10.92
C TRP A 226 -17.57 11.40 -10.40
N LYS A 227 -17.91 10.46 -11.29
CA LYS A 227 -18.08 9.05 -10.96
C LYS A 227 -16.82 8.49 -10.29
N GLY A 228 -16.97 8.04 -9.04
CA GLY A 228 -15.88 7.46 -8.25
C GLY A 228 -14.80 8.45 -7.82
N ASP A 229 -15.10 9.75 -7.87
CA ASP A 229 -14.24 10.81 -7.37
C ASP A 229 -14.34 10.99 -5.85
N ASP A 230 -13.47 11.81 -5.28
CA ASP A 230 -13.39 12.01 -3.82
C ASP A 230 -14.61 12.76 -3.27
N ALA A 231 -15.21 13.63 -4.08
CA ALA A 231 -16.52 14.22 -3.81
C ALA A 231 -17.28 14.47 -5.11
N VAL A 232 -18.55 14.83 -5.00
CA VAL A 232 -19.41 15.15 -6.14
C VAL A 232 -20.01 16.55 -6.00
N PRO A 233 -20.00 17.38 -7.06
CA PRO A 233 -20.82 18.61 -7.09
C PRO A 233 -22.30 18.27 -6.99
N VAL A 234 -23.01 18.96 -6.10
CA VAL A 234 -24.43 18.70 -5.85
C VAL A 234 -25.28 19.32 -6.97
N PRO A 235 -26.12 18.53 -7.66
CA PRO A 235 -27.04 19.06 -8.68
C PRO A 235 -27.93 20.18 -8.11
N ASP A 236 -28.19 21.20 -8.93
CA ASP A 236 -29.02 22.37 -8.57
C ASP A 236 -28.57 23.17 -7.33
N ALA A 237 -27.36 22.92 -6.83
CA ALA A 237 -26.73 23.68 -5.75
C ALA A 237 -25.34 24.19 -6.18
N PRO A 238 -25.27 25.27 -6.98
CA PRO A 238 -24.02 25.75 -7.57
C PRO A 238 -22.91 25.95 -6.55
N GLY A 239 -21.77 25.35 -6.85
CA GLY A 239 -20.56 25.41 -6.05
C GLY A 239 -20.58 24.59 -4.77
N VAL A 240 -21.64 23.84 -4.46
CA VAL A 240 -21.65 22.90 -3.33
C VAL A 240 -21.09 21.56 -3.79
N VAL A 241 -20.15 21.02 -3.02
CA VAL A 241 -19.64 19.64 -3.19
C VAL A 241 -19.96 18.81 -1.95
N ALA A 242 -20.17 17.52 -2.13
CA ALA A 242 -20.48 16.59 -1.05
C ALA A 242 -19.65 15.30 -1.17
N CYS A 243 -19.16 14.82 -0.04
CA CYS A 243 -18.51 13.51 0.11
C CYS A 243 -19.11 12.77 1.29
N THR A 244 -18.95 11.44 1.33
CA THR A 244 -19.35 10.62 2.47
C THR A 244 -18.34 9.51 2.67
N ASP A 245 -17.82 9.42 3.90
CA ASP A 245 -16.92 8.36 4.32
C ASP A 245 -17.51 7.50 5.43
N ALA A 246 -17.18 6.22 5.39
CA ALA A 246 -17.47 5.27 6.45
C ALA A 246 -16.17 4.74 7.06
N ILE A 247 -16.09 4.78 8.39
CA ILE A 247 -14.92 4.29 9.11
C ILE A 247 -15.05 2.79 9.36
N THR A 248 -13.94 2.07 9.18
CA THR A 248 -13.89 0.61 9.37
C THR A 248 -14.40 0.27 10.78
N PRO A 249 -15.42 -0.60 10.93
CA PRO A 249 -16.03 -0.91 12.22
C PRO A 249 -15.01 -1.31 13.31
N SER A 250 -14.00 -2.10 12.96
CA SER A 250 -12.97 -2.52 13.92
C SER A 250 -12.14 -1.36 14.49
N MET A 251 -12.01 -0.24 13.76
CA MET A 251 -11.35 0.96 14.28
C MET A 251 -12.29 1.68 15.25
N VAL A 252 -13.57 1.83 14.89
CA VAL A 252 -14.60 2.40 15.77
C VAL A 252 -14.65 1.64 17.09
N GLU A 253 -14.62 0.32 17.07
CA GLU A 253 -14.65 -0.52 18.27
C GLU A 253 -13.38 -0.42 19.14
N ARG A 254 -12.20 -0.41 18.51
CA ARG A 254 -10.92 -0.59 19.22
C ARG A 254 -10.23 0.72 19.59
N ASP A 255 -10.41 1.75 18.78
CA ASP A 255 -9.85 3.10 19.01
C ASP A 255 -10.91 4.16 18.65
N PRO A 256 -12.03 4.25 19.41
CA PRO A 256 -13.18 5.09 19.06
C PRO A 256 -12.86 6.59 18.95
N GLU A 257 -12.03 7.13 19.84
CA GLU A 257 -11.59 8.53 19.74
C GLU A 257 -10.81 8.78 18.45
N TRP A 258 -9.98 7.83 18.04
CA TRP A 258 -9.27 7.92 16.78
C TRP A 258 -10.16 7.73 15.57
N ALA A 259 -11.15 6.85 15.65
CA ALA A 259 -12.15 6.68 14.61
C ALA A 259 -12.91 8.00 14.36
N GLY A 260 -13.30 8.70 15.44
CA GLY A 260 -13.92 10.02 15.34
C GLY A 260 -13.00 11.07 14.72
N TRP A 261 -11.71 11.08 15.09
CA TRP A 261 -10.71 11.94 14.44
C TRP A 261 -10.56 11.63 12.95
N CYS A 262 -10.40 10.35 12.62
CA CYS A 262 -10.18 9.88 11.25
C CYS A 262 -11.38 10.21 10.37
N ALA A 263 -12.62 10.12 10.88
CA ALA A 263 -13.81 10.49 10.14
C ALA A 263 -13.80 11.94 9.67
N MET A 264 -13.36 12.87 10.52
CA MET A 264 -13.19 14.27 10.11
C MET A 264 -12.00 14.46 9.16
N LEU A 265 -10.91 13.71 9.37
CA LEU A 265 -9.71 13.77 8.55
C LEU A 265 -9.99 13.36 7.10
N VAL A 266 -10.59 12.19 6.88
CA VAL A 266 -10.91 11.69 5.53
C VAL A 266 -11.89 12.62 4.82
N THR A 267 -12.93 13.06 5.53
CA THR A 267 -13.92 14.00 4.99
C THR A 267 -13.27 15.32 4.57
N ALA A 268 -12.36 15.87 5.39
CA ALA A 268 -11.66 17.10 5.05
C ALA A 268 -10.71 16.92 3.84
N HIS A 269 -10.07 15.76 3.72
CA HIS A 269 -9.18 15.44 2.60
C HIS A 269 -9.93 15.29 1.28
N ASP A 270 -11.09 14.61 1.27
CA ASP A 270 -11.94 14.50 0.10
C ASP A 270 -12.36 15.88 -0.42
N LEU A 271 -12.81 16.77 0.48
CA LEU A 271 -13.14 18.15 0.12
C LEU A 271 -11.92 18.91 -0.41
N SER A 272 -10.75 18.73 0.22
CA SER A 272 -9.49 19.34 -0.20
C SER A 272 -9.08 18.87 -1.61
N ALA A 273 -9.23 17.59 -1.94
CA ALA A 273 -8.89 17.05 -3.26
C ALA A 273 -9.72 17.68 -4.39
N MET A 274 -10.96 18.06 -4.09
CA MET A 274 -11.83 18.81 -5.01
C MET A 274 -11.48 20.30 -5.10
N GLY A 275 -10.51 20.79 -4.33
CA GLY A 275 -10.23 22.21 -4.16
C GLY A 275 -11.32 22.96 -3.39
N ALA A 276 -12.16 22.27 -2.62
CA ALA A 276 -13.27 22.84 -1.90
C ALA A 276 -12.88 23.36 -0.53
N ARG A 277 -13.47 24.49 -0.12
CA ARG A 277 -13.41 24.93 1.28
C ARG A 277 -14.45 24.16 2.11
N PRO A 278 -14.13 23.72 3.34
CA PRO A 278 -15.10 23.15 4.26
C PRO A 278 -16.29 24.08 4.53
N LEU A 279 -17.51 23.54 4.53
CA LEU A 279 -18.72 24.24 5.01
C LEU A 279 -19.26 23.62 6.30
N GLY A 280 -19.25 22.29 6.39
CA GLY A 280 -19.65 21.55 7.58
C GLY A 280 -19.88 20.07 7.30
N ALA A 281 -20.16 19.31 8.34
CA ALA A 281 -20.31 17.86 8.26
C ALA A 281 -21.56 17.36 9.01
N LEU A 282 -22.08 16.21 8.59
CA LEU A 282 -23.12 15.47 9.29
C LEU A 282 -22.59 14.09 9.69
N ASP A 283 -22.81 13.66 10.93
CA ASP A 283 -22.40 12.33 11.39
C ASP A 283 -23.57 11.34 11.52
N ALA A 284 -23.29 10.06 11.31
CA ALA A 284 -24.17 8.96 11.70
C ALA A 284 -23.39 7.94 12.52
N LEU A 285 -23.76 7.79 13.79
CA LEU A 285 -23.05 7.00 14.79
C LEU A 285 -23.92 5.87 15.33
N GLY A 286 -23.46 4.63 15.15
CA GLY A 286 -23.89 3.46 15.91
C GLY A 286 -22.89 3.15 17.00
N ALA A 287 -23.34 3.03 18.25
CA ALA A 287 -22.50 2.73 19.40
C ALA A 287 -23.10 1.67 20.33
N ALA A 288 -22.23 0.90 20.98
CA ALA A 288 -22.64 -0.12 21.93
C ALA A 288 -23.36 0.48 23.15
N ASP A 289 -22.85 1.60 23.67
CA ASP A 289 -23.37 2.31 24.83
C ASP A 289 -22.96 3.80 24.78
N VAL A 290 -23.35 4.55 25.81
CA VAL A 290 -23.09 6.00 25.92
C VAL A 290 -21.60 6.30 26.03
N ASP A 291 -20.84 5.51 26.77
CA ASP A 291 -19.41 5.73 26.99
C ASP A 291 -18.62 5.54 25.68
N HIS A 292 -18.99 4.51 24.91
CA HIS A 292 -18.44 4.30 23.58
C HIS A 292 -18.78 5.46 22.63
N ALA A 293 -20.04 5.93 22.64
CA ALA A 293 -20.45 7.07 21.83
C ALA A 293 -19.68 8.35 22.21
N ASP A 294 -19.55 8.65 23.50
CA ASP A 294 -18.83 9.83 24.00
C ASP A 294 -17.37 9.86 23.54
N ARG A 295 -16.70 8.70 23.53
CA ARG A 295 -15.34 8.56 23.01
C ARG A 295 -15.26 8.86 21.52
N VAL A 296 -16.18 8.34 20.70
CA VAL A 296 -16.22 8.66 19.26
C VAL A 296 -16.48 10.14 19.03
N LEU A 297 -17.47 10.71 19.72
CA LEU A 297 -17.84 12.13 19.61
C LEU A 297 -16.72 13.06 20.10
N THR A 298 -15.92 12.64 21.07
CA THR A 298 -14.71 13.37 21.50
C THR A 298 -13.70 13.47 20.36
N GLY A 299 -13.50 12.37 19.61
CA GLY A 299 -12.69 12.37 18.39
C GLY A 299 -13.21 13.31 17.32
N LEU A 300 -14.51 13.24 17.02
CA LEU A 300 -15.18 14.10 16.03
C LEU A 300 -15.04 15.58 16.41
N ARG A 301 -15.25 15.93 17.69
CA ARG A 301 -15.09 17.32 18.17
C ARG A 301 -13.67 17.83 17.95
N ARG A 302 -12.66 17.03 18.31
CA ARG A 302 -11.24 17.41 18.08
C ARG A 302 -10.93 17.58 16.60
N GLY A 303 -11.43 16.69 15.74
CA GLY A 303 -11.24 16.79 14.30
C GLY A 303 -11.95 18.01 13.70
N SER A 304 -13.20 18.25 14.11
CA SER A 304 -13.99 19.43 13.73
C SER A 304 -13.24 20.74 14.00
N ASP A 305 -12.61 20.85 15.17
CA ASP A 305 -11.83 22.02 15.54
C ASP A 305 -10.52 22.14 14.76
N ALA A 306 -9.86 21.02 14.46
CA ALA A 306 -8.56 20.99 13.79
C ALA A 306 -8.64 21.24 12.28
N PHE A 307 -9.68 20.72 11.62
CA PHE A 307 -9.84 20.75 10.16
C PHE A 307 -10.80 21.83 9.65
N ASP A 308 -11.26 22.75 10.52
CA ASP A 308 -12.23 23.79 10.14
C ASP A 308 -13.56 23.27 9.57
N LEU A 309 -13.93 22.05 9.94
CA LEU A 309 -15.10 21.38 9.40
C LEU A 309 -16.14 21.20 10.51
N PRO A 310 -17.03 22.18 10.75
CA PRO A 310 -17.97 22.12 11.85
C PRO A 310 -19.00 21.00 11.66
N VAL A 311 -19.24 20.21 12.71
CA VAL A 311 -20.36 19.25 12.72
C VAL A 311 -21.68 20.02 12.87
N LEU A 312 -22.53 19.95 11.85
CA LEU A 312 -23.80 20.69 11.75
C LEU A 312 -24.98 19.94 12.38
N GLY A 313 -24.83 18.62 12.57
CA GLY A 313 -25.88 17.74 13.07
C GLY A 313 -25.57 16.29 12.72
N GLY A 314 -26.51 15.38 13.00
CA GLY A 314 -26.29 13.97 12.75
C GLY A 314 -27.37 13.07 13.33
N HIS A 315 -27.06 11.78 13.40
CA HIS A 315 -27.90 10.77 14.04
C HIS A 315 -27.06 9.83 14.92
N THR A 316 -27.51 9.55 16.14
CA THR A 316 -26.84 8.61 17.05
C THR A 316 -27.80 7.53 17.52
N GLN A 317 -27.38 6.28 17.38
CA GLN A 317 -28.09 5.11 17.87
C GLN A 317 -27.22 4.32 18.86
N LEU A 318 -27.78 4.02 20.03
CA LEU A 318 -27.13 3.27 21.12
C LEU A 318 -27.62 1.82 21.15
N GLY A 319 -26.83 0.91 21.73
CA GLY A 319 -27.16 -0.51 21.85
C GLY A 319 -27.02 -1.29 20.54
N VAL A 320 -26.22 -0.79 19.59
CA VAL A 320 -26.01 -1.39 18.26
C VAL A 320 -24.52 -1.63 17.98
N PRO A 321 -24.17 -2.48 16.99
CA PRO A 321 -22.78 -2.62 16.55
C PRO A 321 -22.16 -1.27 16.18
N ALA A 322 -20.86 -1.16 16.40
CA ALA A 322 -20.13 0.08 16.16
C ALA A 322 -20.11 0.41 14.66
N ALA A 323 -20.56 1.63 14.32
CA ALA A 323 -20.54 2.15 12.97
C ALA A 323 -20.39 3.67 13.02
N LEU A 324 -19.60 4.23 12.11
CA LEU A 324 -19.45 5.67 11.99
C LEU A 324 -19.35 6.03 10.51
N SER A 325 -20.20 6.94 10.06
CA SER A 325 -20.03 7.62 8.77
C SER A 325 -20.17 9.11 8.93
N VAL A 326 -19.42 9.88 8.15
CA VAL A 326 -19.49 11.33 8.12
C VAL A 326 -19.72 11.78 6.68
N THR A 327 -20.66 12.69 6.48
CA THR A 327 -20.91 13.35 5.20
C THR A 327 -20.39 14.78 5.28
N GLY A 328 -19.46 15.13 4.40
CA GLY A 328 -18.89 16.47 4.30
C GLY A 328 -19.62 17.31 3.25
N LEU A 329 -19.76 18.59 3.54
CA LEU A 329 -20.19 19.61 2.59
C LEU A 329 -19.08 20.63 2.44
N GLY A 330 -18.74 20.94 1.20
CA GLY A 330 -17.75 21.95 0.85
C GLY A 330 -18.24 22.90 -0.22
N HIS A 331 -17.43 23.91 -0.51
CA HIS A 331 -17.69 24.86 -1.59
C HIS A 331 -16.52 25.00 -2.56
N ALA A 332 -16.75 24.78 -3.85
CA ALA A 332 -15.81 24.99 -4.95
C ALA A 332 -16.56 25.47 -6.19
N THR A 333 -16.20 26.63 -6.73
CA THR A 333 -16.79 27.15 -7.99
C THR A 333 -16.21 26.48 -9.24
N ASP A 334 -14.97 25.98 -9.14
CA ASP A 334 -14.26 25.23 -10.17
C ASP A 334 -13.65 23.98 -9.50
N PRO A 335 -14.48 22.95 -9.22
CA PRO A 335 -14.02 21.73 -8.57
C PRO A 335 -12.97 21.01 -9.43
N VAL A 336 -11.94 20.48 -8.77
CA VAL A 336 -10.87 19.72 -9.44
C VAL A 336 -11.35 18.27 -9.63
N PRO A 337 -11.37 17.74 -10.87
CA PRO A 337 -11.72 16.34 -11.09
C PRO A 337 -10.57 15.42 -10.69
N GLY A 338 -10.85 14.21 -10.26
CA GLY A 338 -9.84 13.18 -10.03
C GLY A 338 -9.60 12.29 -11.23
N ALA A 339 -9.68 12.88 -12.43
CA ALA A 339 -9.35 12.29 -13.71
C ALA A 339 -8.56 13.30 -14.57
N GLY A 340 -7.43 12.86 -15.13
CA GLY A 340 -6.55 13.62 -16.01
C GLY A 340 -6.52 13.06 -17.44
N ARG A 341 -5.34 13.11 -18.07
CA ARG A 341 -5.07 12.66 -19.45
C ARG A 341 -3.66 12.10 -19.59
N ALA A 342 -3.49 11.16 -20.52
CA ALA A 342 -2.17 10.64 -20.87
C ALA A 342 -1.19 11.77 -21.24
N GLY A 343 0.06 11.62 -20.81
CA GLY A 343 1.13 12.60 -21.00
C GLY A 343 1.28 13.62 -19.87
N GLN A 344 0.32 13.75 -18.95
CA GLN A 344 0.48 14.59 -17.77
C GLN A 344 1.50 14.02 -16.79
N ALA A 345 2.22 14.91 -16.11
CA ALA A 345 3.07 14.57 -14.99
C ALA A 345 2.21 14.28 -13.75
N LEU A 346 2.69 13.37 -12.91
CA LEU A 346 2.11 13.03 -11.61
C LEU A 346 3.03 13.50 -10.49
N ALA A 347 2.47 14.18 -9.50
CA ALA A 347 3.16 14.51 -8.26
C ALA A 347 2.46 13.90 -7.06
N VAL A 348 3.26 13.45 -6.09
CA VAL A 348 2.82 13.12 -4.74
C VAL A 348 3.18 14.29 -3.84
N THR A 349 2.21 14.80 -3.11
CA THR A 349 2.43 15.74 -2.01
C THR A 349 2.00 15.08 -0.72
N ALA A 350 2.90 14.94 0.26
CA ALA A 350 2.62 14.24 1.50
C ALA A 350 3.28 14.92 2.69
N ASP A 351 2.61 14.86 3.84
CA ASP A 351 3.18 15.30 5.10
C ASP A 351 4.03 14.17 5.72
N LEU A 352 5.35 14.36 5.64
CA LEU A 352 6.33 13.36 6.05
C LEU A 352 6.69 13.47 7.54
N GLU A 353 6.31 14.57 8.19
CA GLU A 353 6.55 14.78 9.61
C GLU A 353 5.47 14.06 10.41
N GLY A 354 5.76 12.86 10.89
CA GLY A 354 4.79 12.08 11.65
C GLY A 354 5.37 10.80 12.21
N GLY A 355 4.48 9.89 12.57
CA GLY A 355 4.86 8.58 13.03
C GLY A 355 3.77 7.55 12.83
N TRP A 356 4.16 6.28 12.93
CA TRP A 356 3.19 5.20 12.92
C TRP A 356 2.26 5.27 14.12
N ARG A 357 0.96 5.28 13.86
CA ARG A 357 -0.06 5.25 14.92
C ARG A 357 0.12 3.98 15.77
N PRO A 358 0.15 4.07 17.13
CA PRO A 358 0.27 2.90 17.99
C PRO A 358 -0.78 1.84 17.68
N GLY A 359 -0.38 0.59 17.48
CA GLY A 359 -1.28 -0.50 17.07
C GLY A 359 -1.58 -0.59 15.56
N HIS A 360 -1.17 0.41 14.77
CA HIS A 360 -1.42 0.51 13.33
C HIS A 360 -0.12 0.70 12.52
N HIS A 361 1.02 0.22 13.04
CA HIS A 361 2.31 0.28 12.35
C HIS A 361 2.23 -0.33 10.94
N GLY A 362 2.81 0.38 9.97
CA GLY A 362 2.78 0.05 8.54
C GLY A 362 1.43 0.26 7.85
N ARG A 363 0.39 0.67 8.59
CA ARG A 363 -0.98 0.85 8.06
C ARG A 363 -1.49 2.27 8.17
N GLN A 364 -1.11 3.00 9.21
CA GLN A 364 -1.57 4.37 9.41
C GLN A 364 -0.44 5.26 9.92
N TRP A 365 -0.09 6.25 9.11
CA TRP A 365 0.85 7.28 9.45
C TRP A 365 0.09 8.48 10.01
N ASP A 366 0.38 8.88 11.24
CA ASP A 366 -0.24 10.05 11.86
C ASP A 366 0.72 11.24 11.79
N SER A 367 0.33 12.23 11.00
CA SER A 367 1.02 13.51 10.83
C SER A 367 0.13 14.71 11.17
N THR A 368 -1.10 14.47 11.64
CA THR A 368 -2.13 15.51 11.77
C THR A 368 -2.63 15.70 13.20
N SER A 369 -2.64 14.67 14.05
CA SER A 369 -3.29 14.74 15.37
C SER A 369 -2.68 15.72 16.37
N TRP A 370 -1.43 16.11 16.12
CA TRP A 370 -0.66 17.06 16.92
C TRP A 370 -0.30 18.34 16.15
N ARG A 371 -0.63 18.40 14.85
CA ARG A 371 -0.25 19.50 13.97
C ARG A 371 -1.08 20.74 14.27
N ARG A 372 -0.50 21.92 14.08
CA ARG A 372 -1.20 23.18 14.29
C ARG A 372 -2.28 23.37 13.23
N ARG A 373 -3.40 23.96 13.64
CA ARG A 373 -4.56 24.25 12.77
C ARG A 373 -4.19 25.04 11.52
N ASP A 374 -3.31 26.03 11.61
CA ASP A 374 -2.91 26.83 10.44
C ASP A 374 -2.07 26.04 9.43
N ASP A 375 -1.26 25.09 9.90
CA ASP A 375 -0.51 24.20 9.03
C ASP A 375 -1.46 23.22 8.31
N LEU A 376 -2.46 22.68 9.04
CA LEU A 376 -3.51 21.83 8.46
C LEU A 376 -4.32 22.58 7.40
N ARG A 377 -4.75 23.82 7.68
CA ARG A 377 -5.45 24.68 6.71
C ARG A 377 -4.62 24.91 5.45
N THR A 378 -3.33 25.19 5.61
CA THR A 378 -2.43 25.40 4.46
C THR A 378 -2.33 24.15 3.59
N MET A 379 -2.27 22.96 4.21
CA MET A 379 -2.30 21.69 3.48
C MET A 379 -3.63 21.45 2.75
N LEU A 380 -4.77 21.65 3.42
CA LEU A 380 -6.11 21.48 2.84
C LEU A 380 -6.42 22.49 1.71
N ASP A 381 -5.81 23.68 1.77
CA ASP A 381 -6.02 24.73 0.77
C ASP A 381 -5.11 24.57 -0.47
N ALA A 382 -4.15 23.65 -0.44
CA ALA A 382 -3.08 23.56 -1.42
C ALA A 382 -3.58 23.27 -2.84
N VAL A 383 -4.55 22.37 -3.00
CA VAL A 383 -5.16 22.06 -4.30
C VAL A 383 -5.91 23.26 -4.84
N ARG A 384 -6.73 23.92 -4.00
CA ARG A 384 -7.48 25.12 -4.39
C ARG A 384 -6.55 26.24 -4.85
N ALA A 385 -5.48 26.49 -4.10
CA ALA A 385 -4.48 27.51 -4.44
C ALA A 385 -3.78 27.18 -5.77
N ALA A 386 -3.39 25.92 -5.99
CA ALA A 386 -2.73 25.51 -7.22
C ALA A 386 -3.68 25.46 -8.43
N ARG A 387 -4.96 25.17 -8.21
CA ARG A 387 -6.00 25.21 -9.25
C ARG A 387 -6.20 26.61 -9.81
N ALA A 388 -6.24 27.63 -8.94
CA ALA A 388 -6.39 29.03 -9.35
C ALA A 388 -5.26 29.50 -10.30
N ASP A 389 -4.05 28.94 -10.15
CA ASP A 389 -2.89 29.22 -11.00
C ASP A 389 -2.81 28.29 -12.24
N GLY A 390 -3.74 27.36 -12.40
CA GLY A 390 -3.72 26.33 -13.43
C GLY A 390 -2.54 25.36 -13.32
N ARG A 391 -2.04 25.12 -12.09
CA ARG A 391 -0.95 24.18 -11.79
C ARG A 391 -1.45 22.76 -11.47
N VAL A 392 -2.76 22.58 -11.31
CA VAL A 392 -3.42 21.28 -11.10
C VAL A 392 -4.59 21.13 -12.06
N GLU A 393 -4.59 20.02 -12.79
CA GLU A 393 -5.70 19.64 -13.68
C GLU A 393 -6.51 18.47 -13.11
N ALA A 394 -5.88 17.59 -12.32
CA ALA A 394 -6.58 16.56 -11.57
C ALA A 394 -5.95 16.31 -10.21
N ALA A 395 -6.75 15.87 -9.23
CA ALA A 395 -6.27 15.56 -7.90
C ALA A 395 -7.05 14.39 -7.29
N LYS A 396 -6.37 13.59 -6.46
CA LYS A 396 -6.98 12.60 -5.57
C LYS A 396 -6.33 12.60 -4.20
N ASP A 397 -7.15 12.45 -3.16
CA ASP A 397 -6.68 12.15 -1.81
C ASP A 397 -6.07 10.73 -1.74
N VAL A 398 -5.05 10.53 -0.91
CA VAL A 398 -4.48 9.19 -0.70
C VAL A 398 -5.14 8.54 0.51
N SER A 399 -5.98 7.55 0.25
CA SER A 399 -6.73 6.82 1.27
C SER A 399 -6.30 5.33 1.33
N MET A 400 -7.22 4.42 1.64
CA MET A 400 -6.98 3.00 1.96
C MET A 400 -6.27 2.17 0.88
N ALA A 401 -6.21 2.65 -0.36
CA ALA A 401 -5.47 2.00 -1.44
C ALA A 401 -3.96 2.32 -1.42
N GLY A 402 -3.53 3.22 -0.52
CA GLY A 402 -2.17 3.74 -0.47
C GLY A 402 -1.82 4.61 -1.68
N VAL A 403 -0.60 5.12 -1.71
CA VAL A 403 -0.11 6.04 -2.76
C VAL A 403 -0.26 5.42 -4.15
N VAL A 404 0.17 4.16 -4.31
CA VAL A 404 0.20 3.50 -5.62
C VAL A 404 -1.21 3.10 -6.07
N GLY A 405 -2.04 2.58 -5.17
CA GLY A 405 -3.42 2.22 -5.50
C GLY A 405 -4.25 3.45 -5.86
N THR A 406 -4.12 4.54 -5.10
CA THR A 406 -4.78 5.83 -5.40
C THR A 406 -4.35 6.40 -6.75
N THR A 407 -3.04 6.34 -7.06
CA THR A 407 -2.55 6.71 -8.40
C THR A 407 -3.25 5.90 -9.50
N GLY A 408 -3.47 4.61 -9.26
CA GLY A 408 -4.23 3.76 -10.17
C GLY A 408 -5.72 4.11 -10.26
N MET A 409 -6.34 4.60 -9.18
CA MET A 409 -7.71 5.13 -9.23
C MET A 409 -7.80 6.36 -10.14
N LEU A 410 -6.87 7.31 -9.99
CA LEU A 410 -6.79 8.49 -10.86
C LEU A 410 -6.54 8.07 -12.32
N ALA A 411 -5.61 7.15 -12.56
CA ALA A 411 -5.32 6.64 -13.89
C ALA A 411 -6.52 5.94 -14.53
N GLU A 412 -7.23 5.09 -13.78
CA GLU A 412 -8.43 4.40 -14.26
C GLU A 412 -9.53 5.39 -14.64
N ALA A 413 -9.84 6.36 -13.78
CA ALA A 413 -10.81 7.43 -14.06
C ALA A 413 -10.40 8.25 -15.30
N SER A 414 -9.10 8.41 -15.54
CA SER A 414 -8.54 9.06 -16.72
C SER A 414 -8.60 8.20 -18.00
N GLY A 415 -8.98 6.92 -17.92
CA GLY A 415 -8.85 5.97 -19.02
C GLY A 415 -7.40 5.66 -19.41
N CYS A 416 -6.47 5.79 -18.45
CA CYS A 416 -5.03 5.69 -18.64
C CYS A 416 -4.41 4.59 -17.77
N GLY A 417 -3.13 4.32 -17.99
CA GLY A 417 -2.24 3.73 -17.00
C GLY A 417 -1.39 4.81 -16.31
N ALA A 418 -0.61 4.40 -15.31
CA ALA A 418 0.37 5.26 -14.66
C ALA A 418 1.75 4.59 -14.57
N GLU A 419 2.80 5.40 -14.60
CA GLU A 419 4.16 5.00 -14.27
C GLU A 419 4.72 5.92 -13.19
N LEU A 420 5.18 5.34 -12.09
CA LEU A 420 5.76 6.05 -10.95
C LEU A 420 7.26 5.72 -10.82
N ASP A 421 8.06 6.76 -10.61
CA ASP A 421 9.48 6.69 -10.31
C ASP A 421 9.65 6.48 -8.80
N VAL A 422 9.94 5.23 -8.39
CA VAL A 422 9.94 4.87 -6.96
C VAL A 422 10.90 5.77 -6.17
N ALA A 423 12.05 6.11 -6.76
CA ALA A 423 13.08 6.95 -6.14
C ALA A 423 12.69 8.42 -5.96
N ALA A 424 11.68 8.90 -6.68
CA ALA A 424 11.22 10.29 -6.62
C ALA A 424 10.02 10.48 -5.68
N ILE A 425 9.40 9.40 -5.19
CA ILE A 425 8.24 9.49 -4.29
C ILE A 425 8.74 9.99 -2.92
N PRO A 426 8.20 11.12 -2.39
CA PRO A 426 8.57 11.61 -1.08
C PRO A 426 8.14 10.58 -0.02
N ARG A 427 9.03 10.29 0.92
CA ARG A 427 8.86 9.23 1.93
C ARG A 427 9.41 9.69 3.28
N PRO A 428 8.73 9.42 4.40
CA PRO A 428 9.26 9.75 5.71
C PRO A 428 10.47 8.91 6.06
N ASP A 429 11.39 9.50 6.82
CA ASP A 429 12.55 8.80 7.34
C ASP A 429 12.12 7.64 8.25
N GLY A 430 12.82 6.50 8.14
CA GLY A 430 12.55 5.31 8.95
C GLY A 430 11.33 4.48 8.56
N ALA A 431 10.44 4.94 7.66
CA ALA A 431 9.38 4.10 7.09
C ALA A 431 9.91 3.24 5.95
N SER A 432 9.60 1.94 5.91
CA SER A 432 9.90 1.14 4.72
C SER A 432 9.08 1.65 3.52
N ALA A 433 9.65 1.66 2.31
CA ALA A 433 8.89 2.05 1.11
C ALA A 433 7.65 1.17 0.91
N GLY A 434 7.79 -0.14 1.17
CA GLY A 434 6.67 -1.06 1.13
C GLY A 434 5.53 -0.63 2.04
N ASP A 435 5.80 -0.19 3.27
CA ASP A 435 4.74 0.23 4.19
C ASP A 435 4.18 1.59 3.78
N TRP A 436 5.04 2.56 3.51
CA TRP A 436 4.65 3.91 3.12
C TRP A 436 3.76 3.96 1.87
N LEU A 437 4.11 3.20 0.82
CA LEU A 437 3.33 3.19 -0.42
C LEU A 437 1.99 2.45 -0.29
N THR A 438 1.74 1.77 0.84
CA THR A 438 0.53 0.96 1.09
C THR A 438 -0.20 1.32 2.38
N CYS A 439 0.22 2.37 3.09
CA CYS A 439 -0.47 2.84 4.28
C CYS A 439 -1.52 3.90 3.94
N PHE A 440 -2.38 4.19 4.91
CA PHE A 440 -3.17 5.40 4.96
C PHE A 440 -2.30 6.52 5.56
N PRO A 441 -1.91 7.54 4.77
CA PRO A 441 -1.11 8.66 5.26
C PRO A 441 -1.97 9.69 5.99
N GLY A 442 -1.37 10.38 6.96
CA GLY A 442 -2.04 11.43 7.72
C GLY A 442 -2.40 12.64 6.87
N PHE A 443 -1.66 12.90 5.80
CA PHE A 443 -2.00 13.77 4.68
C PHE A 443 -1.16 13.36 3.47
N ALA A 444 -1.80 13.00 2.35
CA ALA A 444 -1.16 12.96 1.06
C ALA A 444 -2.16 13.10 -0.10
N LEU A 445 -1.67 13.64 -1.21
CA LEU A 445 -2.42 13.90 -2.44
C LEU A 445 -1.64 13.37 -3.65
N ILE A 446 -2.36 12.82 -4.62
CA ILE A 446 -1.87 12.60 -5.98
C ILE A 446 -2.42 13.73 -6.85
N THR A 447 -1.56 14.40 -7.62
CA THR A 447 -2.01 15.43 -8.57
C THR A 447 -1.48 15.17 -9.96
N ALA A 448 -2.28 15.47 -10.97
CA ALA A 448 -1.88 15.47 -12.38
C ALA A 448 -1.87 16.89 -12.93
N HIS A 449 -0.83 17.21 -13.70
CA HIS A 449 -0.59 18.55 -14.22
C HIS A 449 0.22 18.52 -15.52
N ASP A 450 0.22 19.63 -16.25
CA ASP A 450 1.13 19.84 -17.37
C ASP A 450 2.58 19.81 -16.86
N ALA A 451 3.45 19.02 -17.49
CA ALA A 451 4.85 18.90 -17.11
C ALA A 451 5.61 20.25 -17.14
N ALA A 452 5.15 21.22 -17.93
CA ALA A 452 5.69 22.58 -17.94
C ALA A 452 5.35 23.39 -16.66
N ARG A 453 4.43 22.89 -15.82
CA ARG A 453 3.92 23.53 -14.60
C ARG A 453 4.13 22.66 -13.35
N ALA A 454 5.20 21.88 -13.33
CA ALA A 454 5.48 20.87 -12.30
C ALA A 454 5.96 21.40 -10.93
N ASP A 455 5.63 22.65 -10.60
CA ASP A 455 5.96 23.22 -9.29
C ASP A 455 5.20 22.47 -8.19
N PRO A 456 5.85 22.14 -7.06
CA PRO A 456 5.18 21.51 -5.92
C PRO A 456 3.95 22.30 -5.45
N LEU A 457 2.97 21.59 -4.92
CA LEU A 457 1.81 22.24 -4.28
C LEU A 457 2.29 23.12 -3.12
N PRO A 458 1.67 24.29 -2.90
CA PRO A 458 2.01 25.20 -1.80
C PRO A 458 1.40 24.68 -0.48
N ALA A 459 1.69 23.44 -0.12
CA ALA A 459 1.06 22.70 0.98
C ALA A 459 1.79 22.87 2.33
N GLY A 460 2.42 24.03 2.57
CA GLY A 460 3.07 24.35 3.84
C GLY A 460 4.13 23.32 4.25
N PRO A 461 3.94 22.59 5.37
CA PRO A 461 4.92 21.61 5.85
C PRO A 461 4.98 20.32 5.00
N ALA A 462 3.99 20.06 4.15
CA ALA A 462 4.00 18.88 3.30
C ALA A 462 5.07 19.00 2.20
N THR A 463 5.67 17.85 1.85
CA THR A 463 6.69 17.74 0.81
C THR A 463 6.05 17.23 -0.47
N GLY A 464 6.24 17.97 -1.56
CA GLY A 464 5.78 17.59 -2.90
C GLY A 464 6.94 17.24 -3.83
N ALA A 465 6.75 16.20 -4.65
CA ALA A 465 7.67 15.89 -5.75
C ALA A 465 6.92 15.31 -6.96
N SER A 466 7.32 15.76 -8.15
CA SER A 466 6.95 15.09 -9.40
C SER A 466 7.63 13.73 -9.46
N CYS A 467 6.84 12.67 -9.50
CA CYS A 467 7.32 11.30 -9.34
C CYS A 467 6.68 10.31 -10.31
N GLY A 468 6.01 10.79 -11.37
CA GLY A 468 5.45 9.89 -12.36
C GLY A 468 4.76 10.61 -13.51
N ARG A 469 4.02 9.83 -14.29
CA ARG A 469 3.19 10.34 -15.39
C ARG A 469 2.01 9.43 -15.69
N LEU A 470 0.94 10.00 -16.22
CA LEU A 470 -0.13 9.26 -16.88
C LEU A 470 0.34 8.81 -18.27
N VAL A 471 0.03 7.56 -18.62
CA VAL A 471 0.48 6.91 -19.85
C VAL A 471 -0.67 6.18 -20.52
N GLU A 472 -0.55 5.92 -21.81
CA GLU A 472 -1.46 5.04 -22.52
C GLU A 472 -1.47 3.63 -21.90
N GLY A 473 -2.64 3.00 -21.89
CA GLY A 473 -2.84 1.65 -21.37
C GLY A 473 -3.65 1.63 -20.07
N ARG A 474 -3.32 0.69 -19.18
CA ARG A 474 -4.02 0.47 -17.90
C ARG A 474 -3.04 0.04 -16.82
N GLY A 475 -3.48 0.10 -15.56
CA GLY A 475 -2.70 -0.35 -14.42
C GLY A 475 -1.62 0.64 -14.00
N VAL A 476 -0.81 0.24 -13.02
CA VAL A 476 0.24 1.05 -12.42
C VAL A 476 1.57 0.31 -12.46
N ARG A 477 2.58 0.99 -13.00
CA ARG A 477 3.96 0.51 -13.12
C ARG A 477 4.89 1.30 -12.22
N LEU A 478 5.91 0.63 -11.72
CA LEU A 478 6.97 1.21 -10.90
C LEU A 478 8.28 1.15 -11.67
N ARG A 479 8.90 2.31 -11.92
CA ARG A 479 10.21 2.44 -12.54
C ARG A 479 11.29 2.52 -11.46
N TRP A 480 12.28 1.63 -11.57
CA TRP A 480 13.36 1.49 -10.61
C TRP A 480 14.64 2.22 -11.07
N PRO A 481 15.58 2.51 -10.16
CA PRO A 481 16.82 3.22 -10.49
C PRO A 481 17.69 2.54 -11.56
N ASP A 482 17.60 1.22 -11.70
CA ASP A 482 18.33 0.46 -12.72
C ASP A 482 17.63 0.44 -14.10
N GLY A 483 16.51 1.15 -14.23
CA GLY A 483 15.72 1.23 -15.45
C GLY A 483 14.72 0.09 -15.64
N GLU A 484 14.71 -0.92 -14.76
CA GLU A 484 13.69 -1.97 -14.81
C GLU A 484 12.32 -1.39 -14.41
N VAL A 485 11.26 -1.95 -14.99
CA VAL A 485 9.88 -1.54 -14.71
C VAL A 485 9.09 -2.76 -14.24
N THR A 486 8.52 -2.67 -13.04
CA THR A 486 7.68 -3.73 -12.47
C THR A 486 6.21 -3.31 -12.47
N THR A 487 5.31 -4.28 -12.63
CA THR A 487 3.86 -4.03 -12.54
C THR A 487 3.43 -4.10 -11.08
N ALA A 488 2.85 -3.02 -10.55
CA ALA A 488 2.27 -2.99 -9.21
C ALA A 488 0.77 -3.34 -9.22
N VAL A 489 0.05 -2.91 -10.26
CA VAL A 489 -1.35 -3.24 -10.52
C VAL A 489 -1.50 -3.45 -12.04
N ASP A 490 -2.03 -4.59 -12.48
CA ASP A 490 -2.08 -4.96 -13.91
C ASP A 490 -3.34 -4.44 -14.65
N GLY A 491 -4.31 -3.88 -13.93
CA GLY A 491 -5.60 -3.48 -14.49
C GLY A 491 -6.31 -2.40 -13.69
N ALA A 492 -7.65 -2.48 -13.66
CA ALA A 492 -8.50 -1.57 -12.91
C ALA A 492 -8.25 -1.69 -11.39
N VAL A 493 -8.35 -0.57 -10.69
CA VAL A 493 -8.27 -0.48 -9.23
C VAL A 493 -9.65 -0.59 -8.61
N THR A 494 -10.62 0.16 -9.14
CA THR A 494 -11.99 0.21 -8.64
C THR A 494 -12.95 -0.63 -9.48
N GLY A 495 -12.73 -0.69 -10.79
CA GLY A 495 -13.65 -1.27 -11.75
C GLY A 495 -14.77 -0.31 -12.19
N LEU A 496 -14.77 0.95 -11.73
CA LEU A 496 -15.75 1.97 -12.15
C LEU A 496 -15.46 2.49 -13.57
N GLY A 497 -14.24 2.26 -14.07
CA GLY A 497 -13.83 2.64 -15.41
C GLY A 497 -13.60 4.15 -15.59
N PRO A 498 -13.36 4.59 -16.84
CA PRO A 498 -13.11 5.99 -17.13
C PRO A 498 -14.36 6.84 -16.86
N THR A 499 -14.13 8.09 -16.48
CA THR A 499 -15.17 9.11 -16.36
C THR A 499 -15.35 9.87 -17.67
N THR A 500 -16.50 10.52 -17.83
CA THR A 500 -16.68 11.48 -18.92
C THR A 500 -15.89 12.75 -18.59
N ARG A 501 -15.38 13.50 -19.58
CA ARG A 501 -14.65 14.74 -19.26
C ARG A 501 -15.62 15.84 -18.84
N PRO A 502 -15.30 16.65 -17.82
CA PRO A 502 -16.01 17.89 -17.59
C PRO A 502 -15.91 18.75 -18.85
N ALA A 503 -17.01 19.38 -19.27
CA ALA A 503 -16.95 20.37 -20.33
C ALA A 503 -16.06 21.52 -19.86
N THR A 504 -14.92 21.75 -20.53
CA THR A 504 -14.08 22.91 -20.27
C THR A 504 -14.89 24.16 -20.65
N THR A 505 -15.31 24.95 -19.66
CA THR A 505 -15.81 26.30 -19.92
C THR A 505 -14.61 27.13 -20.35
N ASP A 506 -14.41 27.28 -21.66
CA ASP A 506 -13.57 28.33 -22.20
C ASP A 506 -14.17 29.66 -21.73
N HIS A 507 -13.59 30.24 -20.67
CA HIS A 507 -13.79 31.64 -20.36
C HIS A 507 -13.13 32.44 -21.48
N THR A 508 -13.90 32.62 -22.56
CA THR A 508 -13.64 33.70 -23.51
C THR A 508 -13.90 34.99 -22.72
N PRO A 509 -12.92 35.89 -22.55
CA PRO A 509 -13.19 37.16 -21.89
C PRO A 509 -14.23 37.90 -22.74
N GLU A 510 -15.39 38.21 -22.17
CA GLU A 510 -16.33 39.11 -22.82
C GLU A 510 -15.64 40.48 -22.94
N ASP A 511 -15.51 40.94 -24.19
CA ASP A 511 -14.99 42.25 -24.54
C ASP A 511 -15.89 43.32 -23.88
N PRO A 512 -15.34 44.26 -23.09
CA PRO A 512 -16.14 45.31 -22.48
C PRO A 512 -16.64 46.27 -23.57
N ALA A 513 -17.97 46.36 -23.71
CA ALA A 513 -18.67 47.32 -24.57
C ALA A 513 -18.69 48.74 -23.98
#